data_AF-A0A0R3FVB4-F1
#
_entry.id   AF-A0A0R3FVB4-F1
#
_cell.length_a   1.000
_cell.length_b   1.000
_cell.length_c   1.000
_cell.angle_alpha   90.00
_cell.angle_beta   90.00
_cell.angle_gamma   90.00
#
_symmetry.space_group_name_H-M   'P 1'
#
loop_
_entity.id
_entity.type
_entity.pdbx_description
1 polymer ?
#
loop_
_entity_poly.entity_id
_entity_poly.type
_entity_poly.pdbx_seq_one_letter_code
_entity_poly.pdbx_strand_id
1 'polypeptide(L)'
;MTLALVTDDMTTGVLKTTDGERKSRTKLYWKRRREALSAVALERLADLGIEFPVVAGTMTIPEVCDYFSISRSTLTNIARQYYEELIEAGYMPGSVTQPTRYSELALAHVAMILRPSTSDQAMIIQKALGIYRAPRGAVKVHNQSGAHVKVCGRVLDEAYKLVSEIREDDPEEVWKALEKRNRHELQVLTVALAALVPNDRGGLRAWLAEIGLGIHSDAQNKAAVGLASLVPSRQQVSE
;
A
#
# COMPACT_ATOMS: atom_id res chain seq x y z
N MET A 1 -30.83 -42.86 46.42
CA MET A 1 -31.14 -42.80 44.98
C MET A 1 -31.29 -41.32 44.64
N THR A 2 -30.32 -40.77 43.88
CA THR A 2 -30.42 -39.64 42.89
C THR A 2 -31.29 -38.41 43.24
N LEU A 3 -30.83 -37.16 43.20
CA LEU A 3 -29.90 -36.49 42.28
C LEU A 3 -29.16 -35.34 42.97
N ALA A 4 -27.86 -35.21 42.67
CA ALA A 4 -27.10 -33.98 42.82
C ALA A 4 -27.31 -33.12 41.57
N LEU A 5 -27.79 -31.89 41.73
CA LEU A 5 -27.76 -30.85 40.69
C LEU A 5 -26.46 -30.07 40.85
N VAL A 6 -25.47 -30.45 40.04
CA VAL A 6 -24.29 -29.66 39.73
C VAL A 6 -24.76 -28.53 38.80
N THR A 7 -24.80 -27.31 39.30
CA THR A 7 -24.81 -26.13 38.44
C THR A 7 -23.37 -25.75 38.16
N ASP A 8 -22.91 -26.20 37.00
CA ASP A 8 -21.63 -25.92 36.38
C ASP A 8 -21.65 -24.45 35.92
N ASP A 9 -21.11 -23.55 36.74
CA ASP A 9 -20.88 -22.15 36.35
C ASP A 9 -19.62 -22.09 35.49
N MET A 10 -19.74 -22.60 34.26
CA MET A 10 -18.76 -22.46 33.18
C MET A 10 -18.78 -21.01 32.68
N THR A 11 -18.39 -20.08 33.55
CA THR A 11 -17.91 -18.78 33.11
C THR A 11 -16.57 -19.04 32.41
N THR A 12 -16.62 -19.06 31.09
CA THR A 12 -15.45 -18.96 30.22
C THR A 12 -14.62 -17.76 30.65
N GLY A 13 -13.62 -18.02 31.49
CA GLY A 13 -12.57 -17.08 31.82
C GLY A 13 -11.81 -16.78 30.55
N VAL A 14 -12.27 -15.77 29.81
CA VAL A 14 -11.44 -15.06 28.83
C VAL A 14 -10.32 -14.44 29.68
N LEU A 15 -9.23 -15.20 29.84
CA LEU A 15 -7.99 -14.72 30.41
C LEU A 15 -7.63 -13.46 29.65
N LYS A 16 -7.86 -12.30 30.29
CA LYS A 16 -7.42 -11.00 29.79
C LYS A 16 -5.90 -11.08 29.77
N THR A 17 -5.33 -11.51 28.64
CA THR A 17 -3.90 -11.46 28.36
C THR A 17 -3.43 -10.08 28.79
N THR A 18 -2.50 -10.04 29.74
CA THR A 18 -2.03 -8.78 30.30
C THR A 18 -1.42 -7.95 29.19
N ASP A 19 -1.50 -6.62 29.30
CA ASP A 19 -0.97 -5.71 28.28
C ASP A 19 0.54 -5.95 28.00
N GLY A 20 1.26 -6.50 28.99
CA GLY A 20 2.65 -6.94 28.86
C GLY A 20 2.82 -8.14 27.92
N GLU A 21 1.99 -9.17 28.06
CA GLU A 21 2.04 -10.37 27.19
C GLU A 21 1.70 -10.03 25.73
N ARG A 22 0.75 -9.11 25.51
CA ARG A 22 0.41 -8.62 24.16
C ARG A 22 1.56 -7.87 23.51
N LYS A 23 2.24 -6.99 24.26
CA LYS A 23 3.42 -6.25 23.79
C LYS A 23 4.58 -7.20 23.47
N SER A 24 4.83 -8.19 24.32
CA SER A 24 5.87 -9.21 24.09
C SER A 24 5.61 -10.07 22.86
N ARG A 25 4.36 -10.54 22.66
CA ARG A 25 3.97 -11.30 21.46
C ARG A 25 4.11 -10.47 20.18
N THR A 26 3.72 -9.21 20.23
CA THR A 26 3.84 -8.29 19.10
C THR A 26 5.31 -8.04 18.74
N LYS A 27 6.17 -7.81 19.74
CA LYS A 27 7.61 -7.63 19.54
C LYS A 27 8.24 -8.87 18.90
N LEU A 28 7.91 -10.07 19.38
CA LEU A 28 8.42 -11.34 18.85
C LEU A 28 7.94 -11.60 17.41
N TYR A 29 6.66 -11.32 17.11
CA TYR A 29 6.12 -11.43 15.76
C TYR A 29 6.90 -10.55 14.78
N TRP A 30 7.14 -9.29 15.14
CA TRP A 30 7.85 -8.36 14.27
C TRP A 30 9.33 -8.70 14.10
N LYS A 31 9.99 -9.22 15.15
CA LYS A 31 11.35 -9.77 15.05
C LYS A 31 11.40 -10.89 14.00
N ARG A 32 10.56 -11.92 14.14
CA ARG A 32 10.49 -13.04 13.17
C ARG A 32 10.14 -12.58 11.76
N ARG A 33 9.25 -11.59 11.64
CA ARG A 33 8.85 -11.04 10.33
C ARG A 33 10.02 -10.35 9.64
N ARG A 34 10.85 -9.59 10.37
CA ARG A 34 12.04 -8.94 9.82
C ARG A 34 13.13 -9.96 9.49
N GLU A 35 13.38 -10.93 10.36
CA GLU A 35 14.28 -12.06 10.08
C GLU A 35 13.93 -12.78 8.76
N ALA A 36 12.64 -13.10 8.56
CA ALA A 36 12.18 -13.74 7.32
C ALA A 36 12.35 -12.84 6.09
N LEU A 37 12.26 -11.52 6.25
CA LEU A 37 12.45 -10.57 5.15
C LEU A 37 13.93 -10.32 4.85
N SER A 38 14.82 -10.43 5.84
CA SER A 38 16.26 -10.24 5.66
C SER A 38 16.82 -11.05 4.49
N ALA A 39 16.36 -12.28 4.33
CA ALA A 39 16.84 -13.21 3.30
C ALA A 39 16.58 -12.71 1.86
N VAL A 40 15.54 -11.90 1.65
CA VAL A 40 15.11 -11.42 0.33
C VAL A 40 15.12 -9.89 0.20
N ALA A 41 15.52 -9.18 1.27
CA ALA A 41 15.36 -7.74 1.35
C ALA A 41 16.21 -7.01 0.31
N LEU A 42 17.50 -7.34 0.21
CA LEU A 42 18.41 -6.66 -0.71
C LEU A 42 18.07 -6.96 -2.18
N GLU A 43 17.77 -8.21 -2.50
CA GLU A 43 17.34 -8.63 -3.84
C GLU A 43 16.08 -7.86 -4.29
N ARG A 44 15.04 -7.82 -3.45
CA ARG A 44 13.80 -7.09 -3.77
C ARG A 44 14.00 -5.58 -3.91
N LEU A 45 14.90 -5.00 -3.13
CA LEU A 45 15.20 -3.57 -3.24
C LEU A 45 15.94 -3.29 -4.55
N ALA A 46 16.91 -4.14 -4.91
CA ALA A 46 17.63 -4.05 -6.18
C ALA A 46 16.71 -4.21 -7.39
N ASP A 47 15.79 -5.19 -7.38
CA ASP A 47 14.80 -5.41 -8.45
C ASP A 47 13.92 -4.17 -8.71
N LEU A 48 13.70 -3.36 -7.67
CA LEU A 48 12.92 -2.12 -7.72
C LEU A 48 13.78 -0.87 -7.93
N GLY A 49 15.09 -1.03 -8.15
CA GLY A 49 16.04 0.06 -8.37
C GLY A 49 16.30 0.92 -7.13
N ILE A 50 16.09 0.38 -5.93
CA ILE A 50 16.37 1.06 -4.66
C ILE A 50 17.74 0.62 -4.17
N GLU A 51 18.74 1.50 -4.32
CA GLU A 51 20.12 1.26 -3.89
C GLU A 51 20.47 2.11 -2.67
N PHE A 52 21.23 1.55 -1.73
CA PHE A 52 21.76 2.31 -0.62
C PHE A 52 23.03 3.05 -1.05
N PRO A 53 23.21 4.33 -0.64
CA PRO A 53 24.42 5.09 -0.96
C PRO A 53 25.58 4.69 -0.03
N VAL A 54 25.93 3.41 0.01
CA VAL A 54 27.02 2.88 0.84
C VAL A 54 28.38 3.16 0.21
N VAL A 55 29.29 3.74 0.98
CA VAL A 55 30.69 3.93 0.58
C VAL A 55 31.52 2.83 1.22
N ALA A 56 32.25 2.04 0.40
CA ALA A 56 32.97 0.85 0.85
C ALA A 56 32.07 -0.17 1.59
N GLY A 57 30.81 -0.29 1.17
CA GLY A 57 29.84 -1.25 1.70
C GLY A 57 29.25 -0.91 3.08
N THR A 58 29.53 0.28 3.63
CA THR A 58 28.94 0.72 4.90
C THR A 58 28.57 2.21 4.91
N MET A 59 27.71 2.60 5.85
CA MET A 59 27.41 4.00 6.17
C MET A 59 27.67 4.29 7.65
N THR A 60 28.17 5.49 7.92
CA THR A 60 28.40 6.04 9.26
C THR A 60 27.14 6.70 9.83
N ILE A 61 27.09 6.93 11.14
CA ILE A 61 25.94 7.57 11.81
C ILE A 61 25.44 8.86 11.11
N PRO A 62 26.30 9.84 10.75
CA PRO A 62 25.85 11.04 10.04
C PRO A 62 25.17 10.71 8.71
N GLU A 63 25.80 9.87 7.89
CA GLU A 63 25.28 9.50 6.57
C GLU A 63 23.92 8.80 6.67
N VAL A 64 23.73 7.93 7.68
CA VAL A 64 22.44 7.26 7.93
C VAL A 64 21.37 8.26 8.37
N CYS A 65 21.73 9.21 9.24
CA CYS A 65 20.82 10.27 9.68
C CYS A 65 20.38 11.15 8.51
N ASP A 66 21.31 11.52 7.63
CA ASP A 66 21.04 12.33 6.45
C ASP A 66 20.16 11.57 5.44
N TYR A 67 20.51 10.32 5.14
CA TYR A 67 19.77 9.48 4.21
C TYR A 67 18.32 9.26 4.65
N PHE A 68 18.09 8.90 5.91
CA PHE A 68 16.73 8.74 6.42
C PHE A 68 16.09 10.07 6.85
N SER A 69 16.81 11.18 6.84
CA SER A 69 16.37 12.48 7.38
C SER A 69 15.84 12.38 8.82
N ILE A 70 16.57 11.65 9.67
CA ILE A 70 16.22 11.43 11.09
C ILE A 70 17.25 12.03 12.03
N SER A 71 16.84 12.29 13.27
CA SER A 71 17.78 12.75 14.28
C SER A 71 18.72 11.64 14.76
N ARG A 72 19.93 12.02 15.17
CA ARG A 72 20.90 11.08 15.78
C ARG A 72 20.32 10.35 17.00
N SER A 73 19.50 11.02 17.81
CA SER A 73 18.88 10.39 18.98
C SER A 73 17.86 9.31 18.59
N THR A 74 17.13 9.49 17.48
CA THR A 74 16.26 8.45 16.91
C THR A 74 17.07 7.22 16.52
N LEU A 75 18.16 7.41 15.78
CA LEU A 75 19.01 6.30 15.35
C LEU A 75 19.67 5.58 16.54
N THR A 76 20.20 6.31 17.52
CA THR A 76 20.77 5.73 18.75
C THR A 76 19.73 4.93 19.55
N ASN A 77 18.50 5.41 19.64
CA ASN A 77 17.43 4.70 20.32
C ASN A 77 17.07 3.38 19.61
N ILE A 78 17.03 3.39 18.28
CA ILE A 78 16.83 2.18 17.47
C ILE A 78 17.99 1.20 17.69
N ALA A 79 19.23 1.66 17.58
CA ALA A 79 20.43 0.84 17.78
C ALA A 79 20.47 0.19 19.17
N ARG A 80 20.05 0.92 20.21
CA ARG A 80 19.95 0.38 21.58
C ARG A 80 18.80 -0.62 21.74
N GLN A 81 17.63 -0.33 21.17
CA GLN A 81 16.43 -1.15 21.37
C GLN A 81 16.45 -2.46 20.57
N TYR A 82 17.11 -2.45 19.42
CA TYR A 82 17.19 -3.57 18.47
C TYR A 82 18.64 -4.01 18.24
N TYR A 83 19.48 -3.88 19.28
CA TYR A 83 20.92 -4.11 19.19
C TYR A 83 21.29 -5.46 18.59
N GLU A 84 20.81 -6.56 19.18
CA GLU A 84 21.11 -7.93 18.69
C GLU A 84 20.69 -8.15 17.24
N GLU A 85 19.48 -7.73 16.89
CA GLU A 85 18.92 -7.87 15.54
C GLU A 85 19.72 -7.06 14.51
N LEU A 86 20.18 -5.88 14.88
CA LEU A 86 21.00 -5.05 14.02
C LEU A 86 22.41 -5.62 13.86
N ILE A 87 23.01 -6.17 14.91
CA ILE A 87 24.33 -6.83 14.83
C ILE A 87 24.27 -7.99 13.83
N GLU A 88 23.23 -8.83 13.90
CA GLU A 88 23.01 -9.93 12.94
C GLU A 88 22.83 -9.42 11.50
N ALA A 89 22.23 -8.25 11.33
CA ALA A 89 22.07 -7.60 10.03
C ALA A 89 23.35 -6.89 9.53
N GLY A 90 24.42 -6.79 10.33
CA GLY A 90 25.69 -6.16 9.95
C GLY A 90 25.88 -4.73 10.46
N TYR A 91 25.22 -4.37 11.57
CA TYR A 91 25.58 -3.21 12.38
C TYR A 91 26.93 -3.44 13.06
N MET A 92 27.83 -2.47 12.93
CA MET A 92 29.17 -2.50 13.51
C MET A 92 29.28 -1.36 14.52
N PRO A 93 29.13 -1.64 15.83
CA PRO A 93 29.23 -0.62 16.85
C PRO A 93 30.64 -0.01 16.84
N GLY A 94 30.72 1.31 16.93
CA GLY A 94 31.99 2.02 16.94
C GLY A 94 32.82 1.69 18.18
N SER A 95 34.14 1.79 18.02
CA SER A 95 35.12 1.71 19.09
C SER A 95 35.87 3.05 19.20
N VAL A 96 36.86 3.12 20.10
CA VAL A 96 37.73 4.31 20.21
C VAL A 96 38.47 4.60 18.89
N THR A 97 38.73 3.59 18.07
CA THR A 97 39.54 3.68 16.85
C THR A 97 38.75 3.62 15.56
N GLN A 98 37.47 3.21 15.61
CA GLN A 98 36.63 3.07 14.41
C GLN A 98 35.23 3.64 14.65
N PRO A 99 34.69 4.44 13.71
CA PRO A 99 33.33 4.95 13.81
C PRO A 99 32.32 3.82 13.67
N THR A 100 31.14 4.02 14.27
CA THR A 100 29.99 3.12 14.08
C THR A 100 29.57 3.06 12.61
N ARG A 101 29.33 1.86 12.10
CA ARG A 101 29.00 1.59 10.69
C ARG A 101 27.76 0.69 10.55
N TYR A 102 27.07 0.85 9.43
CA TYR A 102 25.87 0.09 9.05
C TYR A 102 26.07 -0.50 7.66
N SER A 103 25.93 -1.82 7.51
CA SER A 103 25.81 -2.50 6.22
C SER A 103 24.47 -2.17 5.53
N GLU A 104 24.33 -2.49 4.24
CA GLU A 104 23.07 -2.38 3.50
C GLU A 104 21.90 -3.11 4.18
N LEU A 105 22.14 -4.33 4.67
CA LEU A 105 21.12 -5.11 5.36
C LEU A 105 20.74 -4.47 6.70
N ALA A 106 21.70 -3.90 7.43
CA ALA A 106 21.41 -3.14 8.65
C ALA A 106 20.59 -1.87 8.35
N LEU A 107 20.84 -1.20 7.22
CA LEU A 107 20.04 -0.06 6.76
C LEU A 107 18.61 -0.47 6.41
N ALA A 108 18.44 -1.61 5.74
CA ALA A 108 17.12 -2.19 5.49
C ALA A 108 16.37 -2.45 6.81
N HIS A 109 17.05 -2.99 7.83
CA HIS A 109 16.47 -3.19 9.17
C HIS A 109 16.07 -1.88 9.84
N VAL A 110 16.92 -0.86 9.80
CA VAL A 110 16.59 0.49 10.29
C VAL A 110 15.32 1.00 9.61
N ALA A 111 15.22 0.87 8.28
CA ALA A 111 14.03 1.25 7.52
C ALA A 111 12.79 0.45 7.94
N MET A 112 12.90 -0.86 8.19
CA MET A 112 11.78 -1.70 8.66
C MET A 112 11.30 -1.36 10.08
N ILE A 113 12.17 -0.80 10.93
CA ILE A 113 11.86 -0.43 12.31
C ILE A 113 11.28 0.99 12.40
N LEU A 114 11.75 1.91 11.55
CA LEU A 114 11.29 3.30 11.53
C LEU A 114 9.78 3.37 11.30
N ARG A 115 9.14 4.35 11.94
CA ARG A 115 7.73 4.62 11.62
C ARG A 115 7.67 5.22 10.21
N PRO A 116 6.71 4.82 9.36
CA PRO A 116 6.61 5.36 8.02
C PRO A 116 6.43 6.89 7.98
N SER A 117 5.89 7.49 9.04
CA SER A 117 5.74 8.94 9.17
C SER A 117 7.03 9.68 9.56
N THR A 118 8.10 8.96 9.92
CA THR A 118 9.35 9.55 10.42
C THR A 118 10.37 9.75 9.31
N SER A 119 10.26 9.00 8.20
CA SER A 119 11.20 9.08 7.09
C SER A 119 10.52 8.60 5.80
N ASP A 120 10.57 9.44 4.76
CA ASP A 120 10.05 9.11 3.44
C ASP A 120 10.86 7.96 2.80
N GLN A 121 12.17 7.93 3.01
CA GLN A 121 13.03 6.83 2.55
C GLN A 121 12.67 5.51 3.23
N ALA A 122 12.45 5.53 4.55
CA ALA A 122 11.97 4.34 5.24
C ALA A 122 10.60 3.88 4.70
N MET A 123 9.69 4.82 4.41
CA MET A 123 8.41 4.50 3.79
C MET A 123 8.58 3.83 2.41
N ILE A 124 9.47 4.33 1.54
CA ILE A 124 9.72 3.75 0.21
C ILE A 124 10.21 2.30 0.35
N ILE A 125 11.21 2.08 1.21
CA ILE A 125 11.76 0.74 1.48
C ILE A 125 10.67 -0.19 2.06
N GLN A 126 9.85 0.29 2.99
CA GLN A 126 8.76 -0.50 3.56
C GLN A 126 7.70 -0.89 2.53
N LYS A 127 7.41 -0.03 1.56
CA LYS A 127 6.47 -0.33 0.46
C LYS A 127 7.06 -1.41 -0.45
N ALA A 128 8.33 -1.28 -0.82
CA ALA A 128 9.05 -2.28 -1.61
C ALA A 128 9.07 -3.65 -0.93
N LEU A 129 9.27 -3.69 0.39
CA LEU A 129 9.28 -4.92 1.18
C LEU A 129 7.87 -5.45 1.52
N GLY A 130 6.80 -4.75 1.11
CA GLY A 130 5.41 -5.17 1.35
C GLY A 130 4.99 -5.16 2.82
N ILE A 131 5.66 -4.37 3.66
CA ILE A 131 5.37 -4.24 5.10
C ILE A 131 4.79 -2.88 5.49
N TYR A 132 4.72 -1.95 4.55
CA TYR A 132 4.17 -0.62 4.79
C TYR A 132 2.75 -0.71 5.34
N ARG A 133 2.53 -0.04 6.48
CA ARG A 133 1.20 0.20 7.05
C ARG A 133 0.99 1.70 7.15
N ALA A 134 -0.02 2.22 6.46
CA ALA A 134 -0.37 3.61 6.53
C ALA A 134 -0.65 4.02 8.00
N PRO A 135 -0.07 5.12 8.49
CA PRO A 135 -0.41 5.64 9.81
C PRO A 135 -1.92 5.85 9.95
N ARG A 136 -2.49 5.57 11.14
CA ARG A 136 -3.88 5.92 11.42
C ARG A 136 -4.04 7.44 11.26
N GLY A 137 -4.90 7.87 10.35
CA GLY A 137 -5.14 9.29 10.05
C GLY A 137 -4.19 9.91 9.02
N ALA A 138 -3.42 9.12 8.27
CA ALA A 138 -2.58 9.64 7.20
C ALA A 138 -3.43 10.39 6.13
N VAL A 139 -3.21 11.69 6.01
CA VAL A 139 -3.78 12.52 4.95
C VAL A 139 -2.96 12.26 3.69
N LYS A 140 -3.64 11.96 2.57
CA LYS A 140 -2.98 11.82 1.27
C LYS A 140 -2.39 13.19 0.90
N VAL A 141 -1.06 13.29 0.90
CA VAL A 141 -0.38 14.51 0.45
C VAL A 141 -0.40 14.53 -1.08
N HIS A 142 -0.86 15.63 -1.66
CA HIS A 142 -0.90 15.81 -3.12
C HIS A 142 0.48 16.28 -3.61
N ASN A 143 1.14 15.45 -4.41
CA ASN A 143 2.41 15.79 -5.05
C ASN A 143 2.14 16.67 -6.28
N GLN A 144 2.84 17.80 -6.43
CA GLN A 144 2.71 18.70 -7.60
C GLN A 144 4.00 18.78 -8.43
N SER A 145 4.93 17.85 -8.24
CA SER A 145 6.16 17.80 -9.04
C SER A 145 5.87 17.69 -10.54
N GLY A 146 6.72 18.31 -11.37
CA GLY A 146 6.53 18.31 -12.83
C GLY A 146 6.45 16.90 -13.44
N ALA A 147 7.15 15.92 -12.87
CA ALA A 147 7.05 14.52 -13.27
C ALA A 147 5.65 13.94 -12.97
N HIS A 148 5.10 14.22 -11.78
CA HIS A 148 3.75 13.79 -11.42
C HIS A 148 2.68 14.47 -12.28
N VAL A 149 2.84 15.76 -12.56
CA VAL A 149 1.93 16.51 -13.47
C VAL A 149 1.90 15.90 -14.87
N LYS A 150 3.06 15.52 -15.43
CA LYS A 150 3.12 14.84 -16.74
C LYS A 150 2.42 13.47 -16.73
N VAL A 151 2.55 12.71 -15.65
CA VAL A 151 1.83 11.43 -15.49
C VAL A 151 0.33 11.68 -15.42
N CYS A 152 -0.12 12.63 -14.60
CA CYS A 152 -1.53 13.00 -14.50
C CYS A 152 -2.10 13.54 -15.82
N GLY A 153 -1.30 14.29 -16.59
CA GLY A 153 -1.68 14.75 -17.93
C GLY A 153 -1.97 13.59 -18.89
N ARG A 154 -1.08 12.58 -18.94
CA ARG A 154 -1.34 11.38 -19.76
C ARG A 154 -2.60 10.63 -19.32
N VAL A 155 -2.82 10.51 -18.01
CA VAL A 155 -4.05 9.88 -17.49
C VAL A 155 -5.29 10.68 -17.86
N LEU A 156 -5.19 12.01 -17.92
CA LEU A 156 -6.28 12.88 -18.36
C LEU A 156 -6.56 12.72 -19.86
N ASP A 157 -5.52 12.66 -20.69
CA ASP A 157 -5.65 12.40 -22.13
C ASP A 157 -6.29 11.02 -22.38
N GLU A 158 -5.89 10.01 -21.61
CA GLU A 158 -6.49 8.68 -21.64
C GLU A 158 -7.96 8.70 -21.20
N ALA A 159 -8.32 9.49 -20.19
CA ALA A 159 -9.71 9.65 -19.78
C ALA A 159 -10.56 10.28 -20.89
N TYR A 160 -10.04 11.27 -21.62
CA TYR A 160 -10.72 11.84 -22.78
C TYR A 160 -10.91 10.82 -23.90
N LYS A 161 -9.85 10.06 -24.21
CA LYS A 161 -9.90 9.01 -25.23
C LYS A 161 -10.96 7.96 -24.88
N LEU A 162 -10.97 7.47 -23.65
CA LEU A 162 -11.90 6.45 -23.19
C LEU A 162 -13.37 6.92 -23.25
N VAL A 163 -13.63 8.20 -22.98
CA VAL A 163 -14.99 8.77 -23.12
C VAL A 163 -15.45 8.77 -24.59
N SER A 164 -14.53 8.96 -25.54
CA SER A 164 -14.81 8.84 -26.98
C SER A 164 -15.04 7.38 -27.38
N GLU A 165 -14.15 6.48 -26.98
CA GLU A 165 -14.20 5.04 -27.30
C GLU A 165 -15.51 4.41 -26.78
N ILE A 166 -15.96 4.73 -25.55
CA ILE A 166 -17.25 4.24 -25.02
C ILE A 166 -18.45 4.72 -25.85
N ARG A 167 -18.32 5.83 -26.58
CA ARG A 167 -19.40 6.40 -27.39
C ARG A 167 -19.39 5.92 -28.84
N GLU A 168 -18.22 5.62 -29.37
CA GLU A 168 -18.00 5.37 -30.80
C GLU A 168 -17.63 3.92 -31.12
N ASP A 169 -17.02 3.20 -30.17
CA ASP A 169 -16.51 1.83 -30.33
C ASP A 169 -17.35 0.77 -29.59
N ASP A 170 -17.05 -0.51 -29.86
CA ASP A 170 -17.67 -1.65 -29.18
C ASP A 170 -17.28 -1.67 -27.68
N PRO A 171 -18.26 -1.60 -26.75
CA PRO A 171 -18.02 -1.66 -25.31
C PRO A 171 -17.20 -2.87 -24.84
N GLU A 172 -17.22 -3.98 -25.57
CA GLU A 172 -16.46 -5.18 -25.20
C GLU A 172 -14.94 -5.00 -25.41
N GLU A 173 -14.52 -4.29 -26.46
CA GLU A 173 -13.10 -4.00 -26.72
C GLU A 173 -12.54 -3.03 -25.69
N VAL A 174 -13.33 -2.02 -25.34
CA VAL A 174 -13.04 -1.08 -24.25
C VAL A 174 -12.83 -1.84 -22.94
N TRP A 175 -13.69 -2.82 -22.65
CA TRP A 175 -13.52 -3.62 -21.44
C TRP A 175 -12.27 -4.47 -21.42
N LYS A 176 -11.97 -5.17 -22.52
CA LYS A 176 -10.73 -5.95 -22.64
C LYS A 176 -9.47 -5.09 -22.47
N ALA A 177 -9.51 -3.83 -22.88
CA ALA A 177 -8.42 -2.89 -22.66
C ALA A 177 -8.28 -2.49 -21.18
N LEU A 178 -9.40 -2.31 -20.47
CA LEU A 178 -9.41 -1.99 -19.03
C LEU A 178 -9.00 -3.19 -18.16
N GLU A 179 -9.35 -4.42 -18.53
CA GLU A 179 -8.97 -5.64 -17.80
C GLU A 179 -7.46 -5.86 -17.74
N LYS A 180 -6.72 -5.38 -18.74
CA LYS A 180 -5.24 -5.48 -18.78
C LYS A 180 -4.55 -4.51 -17.80
N ARG A 181 -5.27 -3.55 -17.22
CA ARG A 181 -4.71 -2.52 -16.34
C ARG A 181 -4.65 -3.01 -14.90
N ASN A 182 -3.67 -2.50 -14.15
CA ASN A 182 -3.59 -2.81 -12.74
C ASN A 182 -4.61 -2.00 -11.91
N ARG A 183 -4.85 -2.45 -10.67
CA ARG A 183 -5.82 -1.82 -9.77
C ARG A 183 -5.54 -0.34 -9.52
N HIS A 184 -4.27 0.04 -9.44
CA HIS A 184 -3.90 1.43 -9.16
C HIS A 184 -4.24 2.33 -10.35
N GLU A 185 -3.90 1.91 -11.57
CA GLU A 185 -4.23 2.61 -12.81
C GLU A 185 -5.74 2.82 -12.95
N LEU A 186 -6.54 1.79 -12.70
CA LEU A 186 -8.01 1.88 -12.73
C LEU A 186 -8.55 2.90 -11.71
N GLN A 187 -7.97 2.97 -10.51
CA GLN A 187 -8.37 3.95 -9.50
C GLN A 187 -8.05 5.38 -9.92
N VAL A 188 -6.86 5.63 -10.49
CA VAL A 188 -6.47 6.98 -10.95
C VAL A 188 -7.35 7.41 -12.13
N LEU A 189 -7.60 6.50 -13.07
CA LEU A 189 -8.46 6.76 -14.24
C LEU A 189 -9.91 7.06 -13.82
N THR A 190 -10.46 6.33 -12.86
CA THR A 190 -11.80 6.58 -12.31
C THR A 190 -11.89 7.98 -11.67
N VAL A 191 -10.88 8.39 -10.91
CA VAL A 191 -10.83 9.73 -10.31
C VAL A 191 -10.75 10.82 -11.37
N ALA A 192 -9.94 10.61 -12.42
CA ALA A 192 -9.84 11.55 -13.54
C ALA A 192 -11.20 11.71 -14.27
N LEU A 193 -11.86 10.61 -14.61
CA LEU A 193 -13.18 10.62 -15.24
C LEU A 193 -14.24 11.31 -14.37
N ALA A 194 -14.26 11.04 -13.05
CA ALA A 194 -15.17 11.70 -12.13
C ALA A 194 -14.93 13.21 -12.03
N ALA A 195 -13.66 13.66 -12.12
CA ALA A 195 -13.31 15.08 -12.10
C ALA A 195 -13.70 15.81 -13.41
N LEU A 196 -13.78 15.10 -14.53
CA LEU A 196 -14.23 15.64 -15.82
C LEU A 196 -15.75 15.84 -15.90
N VAL A 197 -16.52 15.27 -14.97
CA VAL A 197 -17.98 15.38 -14.93
C VAL A 197 -18.40 16.61 -14.09
N PRO A 198 -19.05 17.62 -14.69
CA PRO A 198 -19.62 18.73 -13.93
C PRO A 198 -20.77 18.23 -13.05
N ASN A 199 -20.70 18.51 -11.74
CA ASN A 199 -21.71 18.07 -10.76
C ASN A 199 -23.10 18.68 -10.98
N ASP A 200 -23.18 19.72 -11.79
CA ASP A 200 -24.32 20.59 -12.08
C ASP A 200 -24.98 20.33 -13.44
N ARG A 201 -24.47 19.38 -14.24
CA ARG A 201 -25.06 19.02 -15.54
C ARG A 201 -25.85 17.72 -15.47
N GLY A 202 -27.17 17.82 -15.39
CA GLY A 202 -28.12 16.69 -15.37
C GLY A 202 -28.20 15.81 -16.64
N GLY A 203 -27.30 15.99 -17.62
CA GLY A 203 -27.33 15.30 -18.91
C GLY A 203 -26.87 13.84 -18.89
N LEU A 204 -26.04 13.43 -17.92
CA LEU A 204 -25.47 12.08 -17.90
C LEU A 204 -26.49 10.99 -17.63
N ARG A 205 -27.41 11.23 -16.69
CA ARG A 205 -28.50 10.30 -16.40
C ARG A 205 -29.52 10.24 -17.54
N ALA A 206 -29.73 11.35 -18.23
CA ALA A 206 -30.60 11.42 -19.40
C ALA A 206 -30.04 10.59 -20.57
N TRP A 207 -28.74 10.70 -20.85
CA TRP A 207 -28.07 9.89 -21.87
C TRP A 207 -28.09 8.39 -21.57
N LEU A 208 -27.79 7.99 -20.32
CA LEU A 208 -27.91 6.58 -19.92
C LEU A 208 -29.36 6.08 -20.06
N ALA A 209 -30.35 6.94 -19.79
CA ALA A 209 -31.74 6.58 -19.98
C ALA A 209 -32.11 6.42 -21.46
N GLU A 210 -31.55 7.23 -22.36
CA GLU A 210 -31.72 7.11 -23.81
C GLU A 210 -31.21 5.77 -24.34
N ILE A 211 -30.01 5.34 -23.91
CA ILE A 211 -29.48 4.01 -24.25
C ILE A 211 -30.44 2.92 -23.75
N GLY A 212 -30.87 3.01 -22.48
CA GLY A 212 -31.76 2.02 -21.89
C GLY A 212 -33.17 1.99 -22.47
N LEU A 213 -33.62 3.06 -23.12
CA LEU A 213 -34.89 3.11 -23.86
C LEU A 213 -34.81 2.33 -25.17
N GLY A 214 -33.65 2.27 -25.82
CA GLY A 214 -33.41 1.45 -27.01
C GLY A 214 -33.34 -0.06 -26.74
N ILE A 215 -33.32 -0.46 -25.47
CA ILE A 215 -33.20 -1.86 -25.05
C ILE A 215 -34.58 -2.38 -24.61
N HIS A 216 -34.96 -3.56 -25.12
CA HIS A 216 -36.21 -4.25 -24.75
C HIS A 216 -36.09 -4.79 -23.31
N SER A 217 -36.45 -3.96 -22.34
CA SER A 217 -36.40 -4.27 -20.90
C SER A 217 -37.59 -3.67 -20.15
N ASP A 218 -38.25 -4.46 -19.31
CA ASP A 218 -39.39 -4.06 -18.47
C ASP A 218 -38.98 -3.24 -17.23
N ALA A 219 -37.67 -3.04 -17.03
CA ALA A 219 -37.16 -2.29 -15.89
C ALA A 219 -37.52 -0.79 -15.99
N GLN A 220 -38.03 -0.25 -14.87
CA GLN A 220 -38.48 1.15 -14.77
C GLN A 220 -37.33 2.16 -14.83
N ASN A 221 -36.14 1.78 -14.37
CA ASN A 221 -34.98 2.68 -14.36
C ASN A 221 -34.15 2.53 -15.65
N LYS A 222 -34.57 3.25 -16.70
CA LYS A 222 -33.91 3.19 -18.01
C LYS A 222 -32.43 3.59 -17.97
N ALA A 223 -32.04 4.51 -17.08
CA ALA A 223 -30.62 4.85 -16.91
C ALA A 223 -29.79 3.67 -16.38
N ALA A 224 -30.36 2.86 -15.48
CA ALA A 224 -29.69 1.64 -15.00
C ALA A 224 -29.62 0.57 -16.09
N VAL A 225 -30.65 0.48 -16.94
CA VAL A 225 -30.66 -0.44 -18.10
C VAL A 225 -29.57 -0.06 -19.10
N GLY A 226 -29.45 1.22 -19.44
CA GLY A 226 -28.39 1.69 -20.35
C GLY A 226 -26.99 1.58 -19.75
N LEU A 227 -26.84 1.68 -18.43
CA LEU A 227 -25.57 1.36 -17.78
C LEU A 227 -25.27 -0.15 -17.86
N ALA A 228 -26.28 -0.99 -17.64
CA ALA A 228 -26.13 -2.45 -17.68
C ALA A 228 -25.76 -2.97 -19.08
N SER A 229 -26.11 -2.28 -20.17
CA SER A 229 -25.66 -2.64 -21.52
C SER A 229 -24.19 -2.29 -21.80
N LEU A 230 -23.60 -1.38 -21.02
CA LEU A 230 -22.19 -0.99 -21.16
C LEU A 230 -21.28 -1.79 -20.21
N VAL A 231 -21.87 -2.52 -19.26
CA VAL A 231 -21.14 -3.29 -18.25
C VAL A 231 -21.43 -4.78 -18.47
N PRO A 232 -20.43 -5.60 -18.83
CA PRO A 232 -20.60 -7.01 -19.04
C PRO A 232 -21.01 -7.63 -17.70
N SER A 233 -22.10 -8.37 -17.74
CA SER A 233 -22.42 -9.34 -16.70
C SER A 233 -21.41 -10.49 -16.78
N ARG A 234 -21.12 -11.16 -15.65
CA ARG A 234 -20.13 -12.26 -15.56
C ARG A 234 -20.11 -13.10 -16.83
N GLN A 235 -18.92 -13.27 -17.42
CA GLN A 235 -18.68 -14.20 -18.51
C GLN A 235 -19.26 -15.57 -18.14
N GLN A 236 -20.33 -15.99 -18.82
CA GLN A 236 -20.69 -17.39 -18.84
C GLN A 236 -19.67 -18.07 -19.75
N VAL A 237 -18.81 -18.89 -19.15
CA VAL A 237 -18.06 -19.90 -19.88
C VAL A 237 -19.10 -20.89 -20.37
N SER A 238 -19.29 -21.00 -21.70
CA SER A 238 -20.04 -22.12 -22.26
C SER A 238 -19.29 -23.39 -21.90
N GLU A 239 -19.96 -24.30 -21.19
CA GLU A 239 -19.59 -25.72 -21.21
C GLU A 239 -19.75 -26.30 -22.62
#